data_AF-A0A943EES0-F1
#
_entry.id   AF-A0A943EES0-F1
#
_cell.length_a   1.000
_cell.length_b   1.000
_cell.length_c   1.000
_cell.angle_alpha   90.00
_cell.angle_beta   90.00
_cell.angle_gamma   90.00
#
_symmetry.space_group_name_H-M   'P 1'
#
loop_
_entity.id
_entity.type
_entity.pdbx_description
1 polymer ?
#
loop_
_entity_poly.entity_id
_entity_poly.type
_entity_poly.pdbx_seq_one_letter_code
_entity_poly.pdbx_strand_id
1 'polypeptide(L)' 'MTLEEIKAIPDDWITVEQMADFLKCDEQALRMQAKKDRESIDYLGPVTIGKRTKFWKPAVVTHFERLKGA' A
#
# COMPACT_ATOMS: atom_id res chain seq x y z
N MET A 1 -8.51 3.55 7.10
CA MET A 1 -7.55 4.51 7.68
C MET A 1 -7.28 5.66 6.72
N THR A 2 -6.63 6.70 7.20
CA THR A 2 -6.25 7.94 6.49
C THR A 2 -4.74 7.99 6.22
N LEU A 3 -4.32 8.96 5.39
CA LEU A 3 -2.91 9.14 5.06
C LEU A 3 -2.08 9.59 6.28
N GLU A 4 -2.68 10.34 7.20
CA GLU A 4 -2.04 10.74 8.46
C GLU A 4 -1.83 9.54 9.38
N GLU A 5 -2.78 8.61 9.43
CA GLU A 5 -2.65 7.36 10.15
C GLU A 5 -1.55 6.46 9.55
N ILE A 6 -1.41 6.40 8.22
CA ILE A 6 -0.28 5.72 7.57
C ILE A 6 1.06 6.37 7.98
N LYS A 7 1.15 7.70 7.95
CA LYS A 7 2.37 8.42 8.34
C LYS A 7 2.74 8.20 9.81
N ALA A 8 1.74 8.03 10.67
CA ALA A 8 1.92 7.76 12.10
C ALA A 8 2.40 6.33 12.41
N ILE A 9 2.42 5.42 11.42
CA ILE A 9 2.97 4.07 11.61
C ILE A 9 4.48 4.20 11.86
N PRO A 10 5.01 3.65 12.98
CA PRO A 10 6.43 3.77 13.32
C PRO A 10 7.32 2.95 12.38
N ASP A 11 6.79 1.90 11.77
CA ASP A 11 7.49 1.08 10.78
C ASP A 11 7.50 1.75 9.39
N ASP A 12 8.55 1.54 8.61
CA ASP A 12 8.63 2.02 7.22
C ASP A 12 7.89 1.12 6.24
N TRP A 13 7.29 0.03 6.72
CA TRP A 13 6.49 -0.88 5.93
C TRP A 13 5.04 -0.95 6.40
N ILE A 14 4.13 -0.95 5.43
CA ILE A 14 2.69 -1.13 5.62
C ILE A 14 2.27 -2.50 5.14
N THR A 15 1.39 -3.18 5.88
CA THR A 15 0.85 -4.48 5.48
C THR A 15 -0.23 -4.34 4.41
N VAL A 16 -0.57 -5.46 3.75
CA VAL A 16 -1.71 -5.51 2.82
C VAL A 16 -3.01 -5.12 3.51
N GLU A 17 -3.22 -5.54 4.75
CA GLU A 17 -4.41 -5.18 5.55
C GLU A 17 -4.51 -3.66 5.74
N GLN A 18 -3.41 -3.01 6.14
CA GLN A 18 -3.37 -1.55 6.33
C GLN A 18 -3.57 -0.81 5.01
N MET A 19 -2.99 -1.32 3.92
CA MET A 19 -3.15 -0.75 2.59
C MET A 19 -4.60 -0.89 2.07
N ALA A 20 -5.23 -2.05 2.31
CA ALA A 20 -6.63 -2.30 1.96
C ALA A 20 -7.58 -1.39 2.74
N ASP A 21 -7.34 -1.23 4.05
CA ASP A 21 -8.09 -0.32 4.91
C ASP A 21 -7.89 1.17 4.54
N PHE A 22 -6.71 1.54 4.04
CA PHE A 22 -6.45 2.87 3.51
C PHE A 22 -7.17 3.14 2.18
N LEU A 23 -7.12 2.18 1.26
CA LEU A 23 -7.77 2.28 -0.04
C LEU A 23 -9.29 2.07 0.02
N LYS A 24 -9.82 1.69 1.19
CA LYS A 24 -11.21 1.24 1.38
C LYS A 24 -11.59 0.16 0.35
N CYS A 25 -10.65 -0.71 0.04
CA CYS A 25 -10.78 -1.76 -0.96
C CYS A 25 -10.74 -3.12 -0.27
N ASP A 26 -11.40 -4.12 -0.86
CA ASP A 26 -11.38 -5.48 -0.33
C ASP A 26 -9.95 -6.06 -0.38
N GLU A 27 -9.52 -6.69 0.71
CA GLU A 27 -8.16 -7.24 0.80
C GLU A 27 -7.92 -8.34 -0.24
N GLN A 28 -8.92 -9.16 -0.57
CA GLN A 28 -8.79 -10.15 -1.63
C GLN A 28 -8.70 -9.49 -2.99
N ALA A 29 -9.44 -8.41 -3.23
CA ALA A 29 -9.31 -7.63 -4.46
C ALA A 29 -7.88 -7.10 -4.59
N LEU A 30 -7.30 -6.58 -3.50
CA LEU A 30 -5.92 -6.08 -3.49
C LEU A 30 -4.90 -7.19 -3.75
N ARG A 31 -5.06 -8.35 -3.10
CA ARG A 31 -4.20 -9.53 -3.32
C ARG A 31 -4.36 -10.12 -4.72
N MET A 32 -5.56 -10.11 -5.29
CA MET A 32 -5.80 -10.56 -6.65
C MET A 32 -5.20 -9.58 -7.66
N GLN A 33 -5.33 -8.27 -7.43
CA GLN A 33 -4.74 -7.24 -8.29
C GLN A 33 -3.21 -7.29 -8.23
N ALA A 34 -2.64 -7.54 -7.04
CA ALA A 34 -1.20 -7.83 -6.86
C ALA A 34 -0.72 -9.05 -7.66
N LYS A 35 -1.57 -10.08 -7.77
CA LYS A 35 -1.25 -11.34 -8.46
C LYS A 35 -1.50 -11.28 -9.96
N LYS A 36 -2.52 -10.56 -10.40
CA LYS A 36 -3.03 -10.56 -11.77
C LYS A 36 -2.38 -9.47 -12.62
N ASP A 37 -2.10 -8.32 -12.02
CA ASP A 37 -1.42 -7.19 -12.63
C ASP A 37 -0.22 -6.82 -11.78
N ARG A 38 0.91 -7.47 -12.04
CA ARG A 38 2.19 -7.10 -11.43
C ARG A 38 2.48 -5.61 -11.62
N GLU A 39 2.04 -5.02 -12.73
CA GLU A 39 2.14 -3.59 -13.06
C GLU A 39 1.16 -2.66 -12.31
N SER A 40 -0.02 -3.14 -11.87
CA SER A 40 -1.05 -2.25 -11.29
C SER A 40 -0.78 -1.83 -9.85
N ILE A 41 0.16 -2.47 -9.15
CA ILE A 41 0.64 -2.00 -7.84
C ILE A 41 2.16 -2.02 -7.71
N ASP A 42 2.92 -2.42 -8.75
CA ASP A 42 4.39 -2.30 -8.76
C ASP A 42 4.85 -0.86 -8.49
N TYR A 43 4.06 0.14 -8.88
CA TYR A 43 4.38 1.54 -8.61
C TYR A 43 4.41 1.87 -7.11
N LEU A 44 3.75 1.08 -6.26
CA LEU A 44 3.82 1.18 -4.79
C LEU A 44 4.96 0.35 -4.19
N GLY A 45 5.67 -0.43 -5.02
CA GLY A 45 6.80 -1.27 -4.64
C GLY A 45 6.47 -2.31 -3.58
N PRO A 46 5.45 -3.19 -3.76
CA PRO A 46 5.18 -4.27 -2.83
C PRO A 46 6.37 -5.23 -2.76
N VAL A 47 6.94 -5.40 -1.57
CA VAL A 47 8.01 -6.35 -1.29
C VAL A 47 7.46 -7.53 -0.52
N THR A 48 7.76 -8.75 -0.96
CA THR A 48 7.46 -9.95 -0.19
C THR A 48 8.62 -10.25 0.74
N ILE A 49 8.40 -10.09 2.05
CA ILE A 49 9.37 -10.42 3.10
C ILE A 49 8.87 -11.70 3.78
N GLY A 50 9.53 -12.83 3.49
CA GLY A 50 9.10 -14.15 3.95
C GLY A 50 7.76 -14.56 3.31
N LYS A 51 6.72 -14.77 4.11
CA LYS A 51 5.35 -15.13 3.65
C LYS A 51 4.39 -13.94 3.59
N ARG A 52 4.85 -12.72 3.89
CA ARG A 52 4.01 -11.53 3.99
C ARG A 52 4.41 -10.49 2.94
N THR A 53 3.42 -9.99 2.20
CA THR A 53 3.58 -8.84 1.30
C THR A 53 3.48 -7.57 2.13
N LYS A 54 4.40 -6.64 1.90
CA LYS A 54 4.44 -5.32 2.54
C LYS A 54 4.68 -4.24 1.50
N PHE A 55 4.28 -3.01 1.80
CA PHE A 55 4.45 -1.84 0.94
C PHE A 55 5.41 -0.85 1.62
N TRP A 56 6.24 -0.17 0.84
CA TRP A 56 7.16 0.84 1.37
C TRP A 56 6.39 2.13 1.69
N LYS A 57 6.24 2.45 2.98
CA LYS A 57 5.46 3.60 3.48
C LYS A 57 5.85 4.91 2.77
N PRO A 58 7.15 5.29 2.63
CA PRO A 58 7.51 6.53 1.93
C PRO A 58 7.03 6.60 0.48
N ALA A 59 7.04 5.48 -0.26
CA ALA A 59 6.57 5.44 -1.65
C ALA A 59 5.05 5.63 -1.71
N VAL A 60 4.31 4.93 -0.85
CA VAL A 60 2.86 5.08 -0.72
C VAL A 60 2.50 6.52 -0.34
N VAL A 61 3.12 7.06 0.70
CA VAL A 61 2.85 8.43 1.16
C VAL A 61 3.11 9.45 0.04
N THR A 62 4.28 9.39 -0.61
CA THR A 62 4.63 10.31 -1.69
C THR A 62 3.64 10.25 -2.85
N HIS A 63 3.19 9.05 -3.21
CA HIS A 63 2.24 8.86 -4.31
C HIS A 63 0.88 9.50 -3.98
N PHE A 64 0.31 9.21 -2.80
CA PHE A 64 -1.01 9.71 -2.43
C PHE A 64 -1.01 11.20 -2.05
N GLU A 65 0.11 11.76 -1.58
CA GLU A 65 0.25 13.21 -1.43
C GLU A 65 0.20 13.93 -2.78
N ARG A 66 0.87 13.39 -3.80
CA ARG A 66 0.83 13.96 -5.15
C ARG A 66 -0.56 13.93 -5.76
N LEU A 67 -1.32 12.86 -5.52
CA LEU A 67 -2.72 12.76 -5.98
C LEU A 67 -3.67 13.71 -5.25
N LYS A 68 -3.43 14.02 -3.96
CA LYS A 68 -4.24 14.99 -3.20
C LYS A 68 -3.98 16.44 -3.59
N GLY A 69 -2.82 16.73 -4.17
CA GLY A 69 -2.41 18.07 -4.60
C GLY A 69 -2.68 18.38 -6.08
N ALA A 70 -3.23 17.44 -6.85
CA ALA A 70 -3.66 17.59 -8.24
C ALA A 70 -5.17 17.89 -8.32
#